data_AF-A0A2G7GEN3-F1
#
_entry.id   AF-A0A2G7GEN3-F1
#
_cell.length_a   1.000
_cell.length_b   1.000
_cell.length_c   1.000
_cell.angle_alpha   90.00
_cell.angle_beta   90.00
_cell.angle_gamma   90.00
#
_symmetry.space_group_name_H-M   'P 1'
#
loop_
_entity.id
_entity.type
_entity.pdbx_description
1 polymer ?
#
loop_
_entity_poly.entity_id
_entity_poly.type
_entity_poly.pdbx_seq_one_letter_code
_entity_poly.pdbx_strand_id
1 'polypeptide(L)' 'MSIDFKDNEDKLGLSGGLTFDQLRIAQDIGANANNTLIQLNSSNELLAILTGMQANVITSKDFVIV' A
#
# COMPACT_ATOMS: atom_id res chain seq x y z
N MET A 1 4.20 -9.46 -4.09
CA MET A 1 3.27 -9.47 -5.24
C MET A 1 3.09 -8.04 -5.71
N SER A 2 3.05 -7.79 -7.01
CA SER A 2 2.76 -6.47 -7.59
C SER A 2 1.28 -6.41 -7.95
N ILE A 3 0.61 -5.29 -7.64
CA ILE A 3 -0.83 -5.10 -7.85
C ILE A 3 -1.03 -3.92 -8.83
N ASP A 4 -1.98 -4.04 -9.76
CA ASP A 4 -2.40 -2.98 -10.70
C ASP A 4 -3.52 -2.10 -10.12
N PHE A 5 -3.31 -1.63 -8.89
CA PHE A 5 -4.27 -0.78 -8.18
C PHE A 5 -4.54 0.54 -8.91
N LYS A 6 -5.82 0.91 -9.00
CA LYS A 6 -6.27 2.23 -9.48
C LYS A 6 -6.90 3.04 -8.35
N ASP A 7 -6.33 4.23 -8.12
CA ASP A 7 -6.87 5.18 -7.14
C ASP A 7 -8.32 5.57 -7.48
N ASN A 8 -9.14 5.71 -6.43
CA ASN A 8 -10.58 5.97 -6.48
C ASN A 8 -11.47 4.90 -7.16
N GLU A 9 -10.91 3.83 -7.74
CA GLU A 9 -11.65 2.69 -8.31
C GLU A 9 -11.55 1.44 -7.42
N ASP A 10 -10.33 1.08 -7.03
CA ASP A 10 -10.05 -0.15 -6.29
C ASP A 10 -9.99 0.07 -4.77
N LYS A 11 -10.09 -1.04 -4.03
CA LYS A 11 -9.85 -1.09 -2.58
C LYS A 11 -8.95 -2.25 -2.20
N LEU A 12 -8.10 -2.02 -1.21
CA LEU A 12 -7.22 -3.01 -0.60
C LEU A 12 -7.86 -3.54 0.69
N GLY A 13 -8.01 -4.86 0.76
CA GLY A 13 -8.57 -5.52 1.94
C GLY A 13 -7.55 -5.63 3.09
N LEU A 14 -7.96 -5.22 4.29
CA LEU A 14 -7.25 -5.44 5.55
C LEU A 14 -7.91 -6.57 6.31
N SER A 15 -7.21 -7.70 6.47
CA SER A 15 -7.72 -8.89 7.15
C SER A 15 -6.91 -9.19 8.42
N GLY A 16 -7.39 -10.13 9.24
CA GLY A 16 -6.66 -10.60 10.42
C GLY A 16 -6.50 -9.56 11.54
N GLY A 17 -7.41 -8.57 11.60
CA GLY A 17 -7.36 -7.49 12.59
C GLY A 17 -6.39 -6.35 12.24
N LEU A 18 -5.87 -6.34 11.01
CA LEU A 18 -5.02 -5.27 10.50
C LEU A 18 -5.82 -3.98 10.29
N THR A 19 -5.19 -2.85 10.62
CA THR A 19 -5.73 -1.50 10.48
C THR A 19 -4.78 -0.63 9.66
N PHE A 20 -5.29 0.44 9.04
CA PHE A 20 -4.46 1.35 8.24
C PHE A 20 -3.30 1.97 9.03
N ASP A 21 -3.51 2.30 10.30
CA ASP A 21 -2.47 2.90 11.16
C ASP A 21 -1.30 1.96 11.45
N GLN A 22 -1.49 0.65 11.24
CA GLN A 22 -0.43 -0.35 11.35
C GLN A 22 0.43 -0.43 10.08
N LEU A 23 0.08 0.31 9.02
CA LEU A 23 0.78 0.31 7.74
C LEU A 23 1.76 1.46 7.61
N ARG A 24 2.87 1.17 6.93
CA ARG A 24 3.78 2.12 6.35
C ARG A 24 3.53 2.18 4.85
N ILE A 25 3.21 3.36 4.35
CA ILE A 25 3.09 3.64 2.91
C ILE A 25 4.29 4.48 2.51
N ALA A 26 5.14 3.95 1.62
CA ALA A 26 6.40 4.59 1.24
C ALA A 26 6.65 4.50 -0.26
N GLN A 27 7.27 5.53 -0.84
CA GLN A 27 7.74 5.47 -2.22
C GLN A 27 8.95 4.53 -2.28
N ASP A 28 8.99 3.66 -3.31
CA ASP A 28 10.21 2.94 -3.66
C ASP A 28 11.25 3.90 -4.28
N ILE A 29 12.45 3.42 -4.53
CA ILE A 29 13.60 4.23 -4.96
C ILE A 29 14.21 3.74 -6.28
N GLY A 30 15.08 4.56 -6.86
CA GLY A 30 15.83 4.19 -8.07
C GLY A 30 14.92 3.94 -9.27
N ALA A 31 15.13 2.80 -9.96
CA ALA A 31 14.37 2.43 -11.15
C ALA A 31 12.87 2.21 -10.89
N ASN A 32 12.49 2.01 -9.62
CA ASN A 32 11.12 1.75 -9.20
C ASN A 32 10.49 2.97 -8.51
N ALA A 33 11.04 4.17 -8.65
CA ALA A 33 10.55 5.38 -7.96
C ALA A 33 9.10 5.76 -8.32
N ASN A 34 8.49 5.09 -9.28
CA ASN A 34 7.06 5.18 -9.60
C ASN A 34 6.19 4.18 -8.82
N ASN A 35 6.75 3.30 -7.99
CA ASN A 35 6.03 2.27 -7.24
C ASN A 35 5.89 2.64 -5.76
N THR A 36 4.78 2.23 -5.15
CA THR A 36 4.53 2.38 -3.71
C THR A 36 4.67 1.05 -3.00
N LEU A 37 5.35 1.07 -1.86
CA LEU A 37 5.51 -0.05 -0.94
C LEU A 37 4.49 0.09 0.21
N ILE A 38 3.77 -1.00 0.48
CA ILE A 38 2.90 -1.14 1.65
C ILE A 38 3.54 -2.16 2.59
N GLN A 39 3.89 -1.72 3.80
CA GLN A 39 4.60 -2.54 4.77
C GLN A 39 3.93 -2.48 6.15
N LEU A 40 4.22 -3.44 7.02
CA LEU A 40 3.87 -3.32 8.44
C LEU A 40 4.82 -2.36 9.17
N ASN A 41 4.26 -1.41 9.92
CA ASN A 41 5.04 -0.49 10.76
C ASN A 41 5.88 -1.21 11.82
N SER A 42 5.41 -2.35 12.33
CA SER A 42 6.06 -3.08 13.42
C SER A 42 7.30 -3.88 12.99
N SER A 43 7.32 -4.37 11.75
CA SER A 43 8.34 -5.34 11.28
C SER A 43 9.03 -4.93 9.98
N ASN A 44 8.55 -3.90 9.28
CA ASN A 44 8.89 -3.58 7.90
C ASN A 44 8.58 -4.71 6.89
N GLU A 45 7.76 -5.70 7.28
CA GLU A 45 7.30 -6.75 6.38
C GLU A 45 6.59 -6.14 5.19
N LEU A 46 7.01 -6.51 3.98
CA LEU A 46 6.40 -6.05 2.74
C LEU A 46 5.15 -6.86 2.43
N LEU A 47 4.00 -6.17 2.46
CA LEU A 47 2.69 -6.78 2.18
C LEU A 47 2.34 -6.66 0.70
N ALA A 48 2.60 -5.50 0.10
CA ALA A 48 2.25 -5.23 -1.30
C ALA A 48 3.16 -4.19 -1.95
N ILE A 49 3.26 -4.27 -3.28
CA ILE A 49 3.82 -3.23 -4.14
C ILE A 49 2.72 -2.77 -5.09
N LEU A 50 2.41 -1.48 -5.08
CA LEU A 50 1.49 -0.85 -6.03
C LEU A 50 2.32 -0.23 -7.16
N THR A 51 2.28 -0.85 -8.34
CA THR A 51 3.13 -0.47 -9.45
C THR A 51 2.59 0.77 -10.15
N GLY A 52 3.45 1.76 -10.41
CA GLY A 52 3.06 3.01 -11.05
C GLY A 52 2.25 3.98 -10.15
N MET A 53 2.10 3.67 -8.86
CA MET A 53 1.40 4.51 -7.90
C MET A 53 2.36 5.35 -7.06
N GLN A 54 2.02 6.62 -6.88
CA GLN A 54 2.72 7.51 -5.95
C GLN A 54 2.22 7.33 -4.52
N ALA A 55 3.11 7.30 -3.54
CA ALA A 55 2.74 6.98 -2.16
C ALA A 55 1.80 8.03 -1.55
N ASN A 56 1.88 9.29 -2.01
CA ASN A 56 1.06 10.39 -1.51
C ASN A 56 -0.41 10.35 -1.98
N VAL A 57 -0.75 9.53 -2.99
CA VAL A 57 -2.15 9.33 -3.41
C VAL A 57 -2.81 8.15 -2.69
N ILE A 58 -2.04 7.33 -1.97
CA ILE A 58 -2.56 6.19 -1.23
C ILE A 58 -2.94 6.64 0.18
N THR A 59 -4.22 6.56 0.49
CA THR A 59 -4.81 7.07 1.73
C THR A 59 -5.61 5.99 2.45
N SER A 60 -6.07 6.28 3.68
CA SER A 60 -6.95 5.37 4.42
C SER A 60 -8.26 5.04 3.69
N LYS A 61 -8.71 5.90 2.76
CA LYS A 61 -9.91 5.65 1.94
C LYS A 61 -9.74 4.50 0.96
N ASP A 62 -8.51 4.10 0.67
CA ASP A 62 -8.18 3.03 -0.27
C ASP A 62 -8.22 1.65 0.36
N PHE A 63 -8.51 1.59 1.67
CA PHE A 63 -8.53 0.36 2.44
C PHE A 63 -9.93 0.08 2.99
N VAL A 64 -10.26 -1.20 3.08
CA VAL A 64 -11.49 -1.70 3.72
C VAL A 64 -11.15 -2.89 4.62
N ILE A 65 -11.79 -2.99 5.77
CA ILE A 65 -11.66 -4.16 6.65
C ILE A 65 -12.48 -5.31 6.04
N VAL A 66 -11.91 -6.53 6.03
CA VAL A 66 -12.52 -7.77 5.52
C VAL A 66 -12.54 -8.88 6.55
#